data_AF-A0A915XKQ3-F1
#
_entry.id   AF-A0A915XKQ3-F1
#
_cell.length_a   1.000
_cell.length_b   1.000
_cell.length_c   1.000
_cell.angle_alpha   90.00
_cell.angle_beta   90.00
_cell.angle_gamma   90.00
#
_symmetry.space_group_name_H-M   'P 1'
#
loop_
_entity.id
_entity.type
_entity.pdbx_description
1 polymer ?
#
loop_
_entity_poly.entity_id
_entity_poly.type
_entity_poly.pdbx_seq_one_letter_code
_entity_poly.pdbx_strand_id
1 'polypeptide(L)'
;MVDEKKAIFTIGVAAQMLDVHPRTLRIYEQEGLVKPMRKGKWRYYTLNDIKWIECLREMIHEHGISIAAIKKLLQYTPCWNIAECSFEKRKQCTAFMANGLVPRKIEHAKPRKVERLDRNVA
;
A
#
# COMPACT_ATOMS: atom_id res chain seq x y z
N MET A 1 -21.00 4.53 15.58
CA MET A 1 -19.61 4.31 15.13
C MET A 1 -19.63 3.47 13.86
N VAL A 2 -18.89 3.86 12.84
CA VAL A 2 -18.77 3.06 11.60
C VAL A 2 -17.79 1.92 11.87
N ASP A 3 -18.20 0.69 11.58
CA ASP A 3 -17.30 -0.48 11.65
C ASP A 3 -16.17 -0.32 10.61
N GLU A 4 -14.92 -0.31 11.09
CA GLU A 4 -13.75 -0.03 10.25
C GLU A 4 -13.51 -1.08 9.16
N LYS A 5 -14.08 -2.28 9.31
CA LYS A 5 -13.94 -3.39 8.35
C LYS A 5 -15.10 -3.49 7.38
N LYS A 6 -16.16 -2.72 7.57
CA LYS A 6 -17.34 -2.78 6.69
C LYS A 6 -17.13 -1.95 5.44
N ALA A 7 -17.21 -2.58 4.27
CA ALA A 7 -17.00 -1.93 2.98
C ALA A 7 -18.28 -1.19 2.55
N ILE A 8 -18.38 0.10 2.89
CA ILE A 8 -19.58 0.92 2.64
C ILE A 8 -19.30 2.17 1.80
N PHE A 9 -18.04 2.61 1.68
CA PHE A 9 -17.71 3.83 0.96
C PHE A 9 -17.55 3.54 -0.53
N THR A 10 -18.31 4.22 -1.38
CA THR A 10 -18.10 4.13 -2.83
C THR A 10 -16.83 4.85 -3.23
N ILE A 11 -16.31 4.60 -4.45
CA ILE A 11 -15.11 5.29 -4.94
C ILE A 11 -15.22 6.82 -4.93
N GLY A 12 -16.43 7.38 -5.16
CA GLY A 12 -16.66 8.82 -5.12
C GLY A 12 -16.55 9.37 -3.70
N VAL A 13 -17.18 8.70 -2.73
CA VAL A 13 -17.10 9.09 -1.32
C VAL A 13 -15.67 8.93 -0.79
N ALA A 14 -15.00 7.82 -1.10
CA ALA A 14 -13.61 7.60 -0.73
C ALA A 14 -12.68 8.68 -1.30
N ALA A 15 -12.88 9.05 -2.57
CA ALA A 15 -12.11 10.11 -3.23
C ALA A 15 -12.31 11.47 -2.55
N GLN A 16 -13.54 11.81 -2.15
CA GLN A 16 -13.83 13.03 -1.40
C GLN A 16 -13.19 13.04 -0.01
N MET A 17 -13.31 11.93 0.74
CA MET A 17 -12.72 11.80 2.07
C MET A 17 -11.20 11.98 2.06
N LEU A 18 -10.56 11.50 0.99
CA LEU A 18 -9.11 11.55 0.82
C LEU A 18 -8.64 12.81 0.09
N ASP A 19 -9.55 13.67 -0.37
CA ASP A 19 -9.21 14.80 -1.24
C ASP A 19 -8.32 14.41 -2.43
N VAL A 20 -8.77 13.41 -3.19
CA VAL A 20 -8.08 12.93 -4.40
C VAL A 20 -9.06 12.72 -5.54
N HIS A 21 -8.55 12.75 -6.78
CA HIS A 21 -9.35 12.35 -7.93
C HIS A 21 -9.61 10.82 -7.92
N PRO A 22 -10.81 10.33 -8.30
CA PRO A 22 -11.11 8.89 -8.35
C PRO A 22 -10.15 8.06 -9.22
N ARG A 23 -9.50 8.69 -10.21
CA ARG A 23 -8.46 8.06 -11.03
C ARG A 23 -7.27 7.59 -10.18
N THR A 24 -6.89 8.35 -9.17
CA THR A 24 -5.80 7.99 -8.25
C THR A 24 -6.09 6.69 -7.51
N LEU A 25 -7.32 6.53 -7.02
CA LEU A 25 -7.75 5.28 -6.36
C LEU A 25 -7.74 4.08 -7.31
N ARG A 26 -8.06 4.29 -8.59
CA ARG A 26 -7.97 3.23 -9.62
C ARG A 26 -6.52 2.87 -9.93
N ILE A 27 -5.60 3.83 -9.92
CA ILE A 27 -4.17 3.57 -10.07
C ILE A 27 -3.67 2.72 -8.90
N TYR A 28 -4.01 3.07 -7.66
CA TYR A 28 -3.60 2.28 -6.49
C TYR A 28 -4.18 0.86 -6.49
N GLU A 29 -5.43 0.69 -6.95
CA GLU A 29 -6.03 -0.64 -7.16
C GLU A 29 -5.28 -1.42 -8.25
N GLN A 30 -5.04 -0.80 -9.42
CA GLN A 30 -4.34 -1.42 -10.54
C GLN A 30 -2.91 -1.84 -10.17
N GLU A 31 -2.23 -1.04 -9.35
CA GLU A 31 -0.90 -1.32 -8.84
C GLU A 31 -0.89 -2.36 -7.72
N GLY A 32 -2.06 -2.84 -7.28
CA GLY A 32 -2.21 -3.85 -6.24
C GLY A 32 -1.94 -3.35 -4.83
N LEU A 33 -1.85 -2.03 -4.64
CA LEU A 33 -1.63 -1.39 -3.34
C LEU A 33 -2.92 -1.33 -2.51
N VAL A 34 -4.09 -1.32 -3.16
CA VAL A 34 -5.41 -1.30 -2.51
C VAL A 34 -6.27 -2.38 -3.13
N LYS A 35 -7.08 -3.08 -2.31
CA LYS A 35 -7.97 -4.15 -2.76
C LYS A 35 -9.40 -3.90 -2.25
N PRO A 36 -10.16 -2.98 -2.89
CA PRO A 36 -11.52 -2.70 -2.47
C PRO A 36 -12.43 -3.91 -2.69
N MET A 37 -13.51 -4.00 -1.90
CA MET A 37 -14.55 -4.98 -2.14
C MET A 37 -15.28 -4.64 -3.45
N ARG A 38 -15.45 -5.63 -4.32
CA ARG A 38 -16.15 -5.45 -5.59
C ARG A 38 -17.53 -6.09 -5.55
N LYS A 39 -18.54 -5.35 -6.03
CA LYS A 39 -19.88 -5.87 -6.34
C LYS A 39 -20.21 -5.52 -7.78
N GLY A 40 -19.83 -6.39 -8.70
CA GLY A 40 -19.85 -6.12 -10.14
C GLY A 40 -18.91 -4.97 -10.51
N LYS A 41 -19.48 -3.89 -11.09
CA LYS A 41 -18.71 -2.68 -11.48
C LYS A 41 -18.39 -1.75 -10.29
N TRP A 42 -19.08 -1.93 -9.17
CA TRP A 42 -18.98 -1.05 -8.01
C TRP A 42 -17.82 -1.45 -7.11
N ARG A 43 -17.10 -0.45 -6.61
CA ARG A 43 -16.02 -0.58 -5.63
C ARG A 43 -16.46 0.00 -4.31
N TYR A 44 -16.31 -0.79 -3.26
CA TYR A 44 -16.59 -0.40 -1.90
C TYR A 44 -15.31 -0.47 -1.08
N TYR A 45 -15.03 0.62 -0.38
CA TYR A 45 -13.88 0.80 0.49
C TYR A 45 -14.37 0.72 1.94
N THR A 46 -13.54 0.13 2.78
CA THR A 46 -13.67 0.13 4.24
C THR A 46 -13.01 1.39 4.80
N LEU A 47 -13.24 1.71 6.07
CA LEU A 47 -12.50 2.81 6.70
C LEU A 47 -11.00 2.47 6.81
N ASN A 48 -10.65 1.20 6.96
CA ASN A 48 -9.26 0.75 6.94
C ASN A 48 -8.58 0.99 5.58
N ASP A 49 -9.31 0.83 4.47
CA ASP A 49 -8.78 1.16 3.15
C ASP A 49 -8.49 2.67 3.05
N ILE A 50 -9.37 3.52 3.59
CA ILE A 50 -9.16 4.98 3.62
C ILE A 50 -7.88 5.31 4.40
N LYS A 51 -7.76 4.85 5.65
CA LYS A 51 -6.57 5.06 6.49
C LYS A 51 -5.30 4.54 5.81
N TRP A 52 -5.39 3.39 5.14
CA TRP A 52 -4.25 2.84 4.40
C TRP A 52 -3.84 3.72 3.22
N ILE A 53 -4.80 4.27 2.46
CA ILE A 53 -4.52 5.18 1.35
C ILE A 53 -3.90 6.50 1.85
N GLU A 54 -4.30 7.01 3.03
CA GLU A 54 -3.64 8.15 3.66
C GLU A 54 -2.15 7.86 3.90
N CYS A 55 -1.82 6.72 4.50
CA CYS A 55 -0.43 6.30 4.71
C CYS A 55 0.33 6.12 3.38
N LEU A 56 -0.31 5.55 2.35
CA LEU A 56 0.30 5.44 1.02
C LEU A 56 0.64 6.82 0.45
N ARG A 57 -0.24 7.80 0.62
CA ARG A 57 -0.05 9.16 0.13
C ARG A 57 1.07 9.88 0.87
N GLU A 58 1.16 9.72 2.18
CA GLU A 58 2.29 10.23 2.99
C GLU A 58 3.63 9.69 2.44
N MET A 59 3.73 8.36 2.24
CA MET A 59 4.93 7.75 1.65
C MET A 59 5.23 8.27 0.22
N ILE A 60 4.22 8.51 -0.61
CA ILE A 60 4.41 8.96 -1.99
C ILE A 60 4.78 10.45 -2.06
N HIS A 61 4.05 11.30 -1.35
CA HIS A 61 4.09 12.75 -1.53
C HIS A 61 5.02 13.43 -0.53
N GLU A 62 5.05 12.99 0.72
CA GLU A 62 5.89 13.59 1.75
C GLU A 62 7.29 12.97 1.72
N HIS A 63 7.39 11.65 1.58
CA HIS A 63 8.68 10.95 1.57
C HIS A 63 9.26 10.75 0.15
N GLY A 64 8.51 11.13 -0.89
CA GLY A 64 8.97 11.03 -2.28
C GLY A 64 9.17 9.60 -2.80
N ILE A 65 8.55 8.60 -2.17
CA ILE A 65 8.76 7.20 -2.52
C ILE A 65 7.85 6.81 -3.69
N SER A 66 8.45 6.29 -4.76
CA SER A 66 7.67 5.83 -5.91
C SER A 66 6.76 4.64 -5.56
N ILE A 67 5.64 4.50 -6.28
CA ILE A 67 4.73 3.35 -6.17
C ILE A 67 5.49 2.02 -6.32
N ALA A 68 6.40 1.93 -7.28
CA ALA A 68 7.21 0.73 -7.50
C ALA A 68 8.09 0.40 -6.29
N ALA A 69 8.71 1.42 -5.68
CA ALA A 69 9.51 1.26 -4.47
C ALA A 69 8.64 0.85 -3.27
N ILE A 70 7.47 1.47 -3.06
CA ILE A 70 6.53 1.10 -1.98
C ILE A 70 6.13 -0.38 -2.10
N LYS A 71 5.72 -0.82 -3.29
CA LYS A 71 5.37 -2.23 -3.55
C LYS A 71 6.51 -3.18 -3.21
N LYS A 72 7.75 -2.78 -3.48
CA LYS A 72 8.93 -3.60 -3.20
C LYS A 72 9.25 -3.61 -1.70
N LEU A 73 9.25 -2.45 -1.05
CA LEU A 73 9.55 -2.29 0.37
C LEU A 73 8.55 -3.03 1.25
N LEU A 74 7.26 -2.97 0.94
CA LEU A 74 6.21 -3.68 1.68
C LEU A 74 6.36 -5.22 1.67
N GLN A 75 7.22 -5.77 0.81
CA GLN A 75 7.58 -7.21 0.85
C GLN A 75 8.57 -7.54 1.96
N TYR A 76 9.29 -6.56 2.49
CA TYR A 76 10.43 -6.77 3.40
C TYR A 76 10.29 -6.04 4.73
N THR A 77 9.55 -4.93 4.74
CA THR A 77 9.39 -4.10 5.93
C THR A 77 7.94 -3.65 6.07
N PRO A 78 7.39 -3.61 7.30
CA PRO A 78 6.05 -3.10 7.53
C PRO A 78 5.98 -1.58 7.24
N CYS A 79 4.78 -1.10 6.94
CA CYS A 79 4.57 0.29 6.54
C CYS A 79 5.04 1.32 7.56
N TRP A 80 4.94 1.04 8.86
CA TRP A 80 5.35 1.99 9.91
C TRP A 80 6.86 2.23 10.01
N ASN A 81 7.67 1.36 9.39
CA ASN A 81 9.11 1.61 9.23
C ASN A 81 9.38 2.48 8.00
N ILE A 82 8.55 2.39 6.96
CA ILE A 82 8.69 3.17 5.71
C ILE A 82 8.17 4.60 5.91
N ALA A 83 7.02 4.71 6.56
CA ALA A 83 6.35 5.98 6.87
C ALA A 83 6.86 6.61 8.18
N GLU A 84 7.91 6.06 8.80
CA GLU A 84 8.51 6.57 10.05
C GLU A 84 7.48 6.89 11.17
N CYS A 85 6.38 6.13 11.26
CA CYS A 85 5.30 6.42 12.19
C CYS A 85 5.79 6.45 13.65
N SER A 86 5.37 7.40 14.47
CA SER A 86 5.62 7.36 15.92
C SER A 86 4.92 6.17 16.60
N PHE A 87 5.35 5.80 17.80
CA PHE A 87 4.72 4.72 18.56
C PHE A 87 3.24 5.03 18.87
N GLU A 88 2.93 6.30 19.14
CA GLU A 88 1.60 6.82 19.40
C GLU A 88 0.67 6.69 18.19
N LYS A 89 1.20 6.88 16.97
CA LYS A 89 0.46 6.63 15.73
C LYS A 89 0.28 5.12 15.50
N ARG A 90 1.31 4.31 15.77
CA ARG A 90 1.28 2.84 15.60
C ARG A 90 0.28 2.15 16.52
N LYS A 91 0.17 2.56 17.79
CA LYS A 91 -0.74 1.91 18.76
C LYS A 91 -2.23 1.98 18.37
N GLN A 92 -2.59 2.90 17.47
CA GLN A 92 -3.95 3.08 16.94
C GLN A 92 -4.11 2.51 15.52
N CYS A 93 -3.06 1.93 14.96
CA CYS A 93 -3.03 1.44 13.59
C CYS A 93 -3.48 -0.02 13.53
N THR A 94 -4.54 -0.29 12.77
CA THR A 94 -5.05 -1.66 12.56
C THR A 94 -4.01 -2.57 11.89
N ALA A 95 -3.15 -2.03 11.03
CA ALA A 95 -2.07 -2.79 10.41
C ALA A 95 -1.00 -3.24 11.42
N PHE A 96 -0.70 -2.41 12.42
CA PHE A 96 0.22 -2.73 13.51
C PHE A 96 -0.39 -3.77 14.45
N MET A 97 -1.66 -3.60 14.83
CA MET A 97 -2.37 -4.50 15.73
C MET A 97 -2.67 -5.89 15.12
N ALA A 98 -2.77 -5.97 13.80
CA ALA A 98 -3.15 -7.21 13.11
C ALA A 98 -2.05 -8.30 13.11
N ASN A 99 -0.80 -8.01 13.53
CA ASN A 99 0.37 -8.93 13.64
C ASN A 99 0.75 -9.77 12.39
N GLY A 100 -0.11 -9.87 11.37
CA GLY A 100 0.08 -10.70 10.18
C GLY A 100 0.66 -9.95 8.97
N LEU A 101 0.84 -8.63 9.07
CA LEU A 101 1.40 -7.78 8.00
C LEU A 101 2.91 -7.54 8.14
N VAL A 102 3.55 -8.16 9.12
CA VAL A 102 5.01 -8.20 9.19
C VAL A 102 5.48 -9.26 8.19
N PRO A 103 6.30 -8.91 7.19
CA PRO A 103 6.91 -9.90 6.33
C PRO A 103 7.71 -10.89 7.19
N ARG A 104 7.17 -12.10 7.38
CA ARG A 104 7.84 -13.13 8.19
C ARG A 104 9.02 -13.67 7.39
N LYS A 105 10.22 -13.26 7.82
CA LYS A 105 11.54 -13.61 7.29
C LYS A 105 11.71 -13.29 5.80
N ILE A 106 12.65 -12.40 5.51
CA ILE A 106 13.23 -12.28 4.18
C ILE A 106 13.88 -13.63 3.86
N GLU A 107 13.17 -14.51 3.12
CA GLU A 107 13.89 -15.56 2.41
C GLU A 107 14.80 -14.83 1.42
N HIS A 108 16.10 -14.82 1.71
CA HIS A 108 17.10 -14.31 0.78
C HIS A 108 17.00 -15.15 -0.50
N ALA A 109 16.22 -14.69 -1.46
CA ALA A 109 16.20 -15.26 -2.80
C ALA A 109 17.66 -15.24 -3.29
N LYS A 110 18.21 -16.42 -3.58
CA LYS A 110 19.59 -16.53 -4.10
C LYS A 110 19.71 -15.57 -5.29
N PRO A 111 20.72 -14.69 -5.32
CA PRO A 111 20.87 -13.76 -6.43
C PRO A 111 20.89 -14.55 -7.73
N ARG A 112 19.99 -14.19 -8.66
CA ARG A 112 19.96 -14.78 -9.99
C ARG A 112 21.32 -14.44 -10.62
N LYS A 113 22.07 -15.47 -11.06
CA LYS A 113 23.34 -15.24 -11.76
C LYS A 113 23.04 -14.32 -12.95
N VAL A 114 23.59 -13.11 -12.91
CA VAL A 114 23.57 -12.21 -14.06
C VAL A 114 24.59 -12.79 -15.02
N GLU A 115 24.14 -13.50 -16.05
CA GLU A 115 25.00 -13.87 -17.17
C GLU A 115 25.51 -12.57 -17.79
N ARG A 116 26.83 -12.40 -17.78
CA ARG A 116 27.47 -11.29 -18.49
C ARG A 116 27.10 -11.45 -19.96
N LEU A 117 26.39 -10.47 -20.52
CA LEU A 117 26.27 -10.36 -21.96
C LEU A 117 27.67 -10.02 -22.46
N ASP A 118 28.38 -11.01 -23.01
CA ASP A 118 29.65 -10.77 -23.66
C ASP A 118 29.40 -9.80 -24.82
N ARG A 119 29.89 -8.57 -24.65
CA ARG A 119 29.94 -7.57 -25.71
C ARG A 119 30.98 -8.05 -26.72
N ASN A 120 30.57 -8.87 -27.68
CA ASN A 120 31.30 -8.97 -28.94
C ASN A 120 31.12 -7.64 -29.68
N VAL A 121 32.06 -6.73 -29.42
CA VAL A 121 32.35 -5.58 -30.28
C VAL A 121 33.63 -5.92 -31.02
N ALA A 122 33.52 -5.93 -32.36
CA ALA A 122 34.50 -6.28 -33.39
C ALA A 122 34.56 -7.78 -33.76
#